data_AF-S4RUN3-F1
#
_entry.id   AF-S4RUN3-F1
#
_cell.length_a   1.000
_cell.length_b   1.000
_cell.length_c   1.000
_cell.angle_alpha   90.00
_cell.angle_beta   90.00
_cell.angle_gamma   90.00
#
_symmetry.space_group_name_H-M   'P 1'
#
loop_
_entity.id
_entity.type
_entity.pdbx_description
1 polymer ?
#
loop_
_entity_poly.entity_id
_entity_poly.type
_entity_poly.pdbx_seq_one_letter_code
_entity_poly.pdbx_strand_id
1 'polypeptide(L)'
;MPVLTIGGIPVSFPFTPYKCQEDYMAQVIDCLNLGKNGILESPTGTGKTLCLLCATLAWREHQVGQHVRQREQQNSCTAISWSPRNQTLPVTGGVGNIPKIIYSSRTHSQLSQAMNELKNASYKPRVCVLGSREQLCIHPDVVKQESNHAKVWNNRLVHLCRAKTTSRSCFYYNNVEVYCSLRASQRLAGRIMDVEELVKKGKKHQVCPYFMTQELKHDADIIFMPYNYLLDTKSRRAHSIDLSGKIVIFDEAHNVERLCENAASFDLTPFELASSIDAVSHFLQMKSRTQTVLHDVSIEDVANIKQLLLNLEREIDLVELPRGGSITKQGRYV
;
A
#
# COMPACT_ATOMS: atom_id res chain seq x y z
N MET A 1 -22.33 -23.01 -3.16
CA MET A 1 -21.48 -22.61 -2.02
C MET A 1 -22.35 -22.62 -0.77
N PRO A 2 -22.05 -23.43 0.26
CA PRO A 2 -22.80 -23.42 1.52
C PRO A 2 -22.73 -22.05 2.20
N VAL A 3 -23.79 -21.69 2.91
CA VAL A 3 -23.87 -20.48 3.75
C VAL A 3 -23.94 -20.94 5.20
N LEU A 4 -22.98 -20.53 6.01
CA LEU A 4 -22.92 -20.83 7.43
C LEU A 4 -23.24 -19.57 8.23
N THR A 5 -23.97 -19.70 9.32
CA THR A 5 -24.20 -18.59 10.24
C THR A 5 -23.13 -18.60 11.32
N ILE A 6 -22.19 -17.66 11.25
CA ILE A 6 -21.07 -17.54 12.19
C ILE A 6 -21.18 -16.18 12.89
N GLY A 7 -21.29 -16.17 14.23
CA GLY A 7 -21.44 -14.93 15.00
C GLY A 7 -22.67 -14.10 14.58
N GLY A 8 -23.74 -14.75 14.11
CA GLY A 8 -24.94 -14.09 13.58
C GLY A 8 -24.83 -13.56 12.15
N ILE A 9 -23.69 -13.76 11.48
CA ILE A 9 -23.41 -13.28 10.13
C ILE A 9 -23.45 -14.46 9.14
N PRO A 10 -24.18 -14.34 8.02
CA PRO A 10 -24.17 -15.37 6.97
C PRO A 10 -22.86 -15.30 6.18
N VAL A 11 -22.06 -16.36 6.27
CA VAL A 11 -20.80 -16.53 5.55
C VAL A 11 -20.97 -17.56 4.45
N SER A 12 -20.97 -17.12 3.19
CA SER A 12 -20.84 -18.01 2.03
C SER A 12 -19.40 -18.52 1.92
N PHE A 13 -19.22 -19.84 1.86
CA PHE A 13 -17.91 -20.49 1.75
C PHE A 13 -17.87 -21.40 0.52
N PRO A 14 -16.73 -21.52 -0.21
CA PRO A 14 -16.69 -22.28 -1.47
C PRO A 14 -17.04 -23.77 -1.37
N PHE A 15 -16.75 -24.38 -0.23
CA PHE A 15 -17.01 -25.79 0.08
C PHE A 15 -17.52 -25.89 1.53
N THR A 16 -17.85 -27.10 2.01
CA THR A 16 -18.23 -27.30 3.41
C THR A 16 -16.98 -27.15 4.29
N PRO A 17 -16.90 -26.13 5.15
CA PRO A 17 -15.69 -25.86 5.93
C PRO A 17 -15.43 -26.97 6.96
N TYR A 18 -14.15 -27.17 7.28
CA TYR A 18 -13.76 -27.97 8.44
C TYR A 18 -14.03 -27.22 9.74
N LYS A 19 -14.13 -27.95 10.85
CA LYS A 19 -14.40 -27.34 12.16
C LYS A 19 -13.38 -26.25 12.54
N CYS A 20 -12.10 -26.50 12.28
CA CYS A 20 -11.05 -25.50 12.52
C CYS A 20 -11.19 -24.24 11.66
N GLN A 21 -11.76 -24.34 10.45
CA GLN A 21 -12.03 -23.19 9.59
C GLN A 21 -13.22 -22.39 10.12
N GLU A 22 -14.28 -23.05 10.60
CA GLU A 22 -15.40 -22.38 11.27
C GLU A 22 -14.94 -21.62 12.51
N ASP A 23 -14.13 -22.26 13.35
CA ASP A 23 -13.61 -21.64 14.57
C ASP A 23 -12.70 -20.45 14.23
N TYR A 24 -11.86 -20.57 13.19
CA TYR A 24 -11.05 -19.46 12.70
C TYR A 24 -11.91 -18.29 12.20
N MET A 25 -12.93 -18.55 11.38
CA MET A 25 -13.85 -17.53 10.89
C MET A 25 -14.64 -16.86 12.01
N ALA A 26 -15.03 -17.62 13.05
CA ALA A 26 -15.69 -17.08 14.24
C ALA A 26 -14.79 -16.08 14.98
N GLN A 27 -13.52 -16.43 15.21
CA GLN A 27 -12.56 -15.53 15.85
C GLN A 27 -12.33 -14.25 15.04
N VAL A 28 -12.27 -14.34 13.70
CA VAL A 28 -12.18 -13.15 12.82
C VAL A 28 -13.40 -12.24 13.03
N ILE A 29 -14.61 -12.80 12.97
CA ILE A 29 -15.86 -12.03 13.11
C ILE A 29 -15.96 -11.39 14.50
N ASP A 30 -15.57 -12.09 15.55
CA ASP A 30 -15.57 -11.58 16.92
C ASP A 30 -14.59 -10.41 17.08
N CYS A 31 -13.38 -10.51 16.51
CA CYS A 31 -12.41 -9.41 16.51
C CYS A 31 -12.97 -8.17 15.81
N LEU A 32 -13.63 -8.35 14.66
CA LEU A 32 -14.25 -7.26 13.89
C LEU A 32 -15.43 -6.62 14.63
N ASN A 33 -16.31 -7.42 15.23
CA ASN A 33 -17.45 -6.94 16.02
C ASN A 33 -17.00 -6.14 17.25
N LEU A 34 -15.94 -6.58 17.93
CA LEU A 34 -15.42 -5.93 19.13
C LEU A 34 -14.46 -4.77 18.83
N GLY A 35 -14.07 -4.57 17.58
CA GLY A 35 -13.07 -3.56 17.19
C GLY A 35 -11.69 -3.79 17.83
N LYS A 36 -11.29 -5.06 18.00
CA LYS A 36 -10.03 -5.44 18.64
C LYS A 36 -9.01 -5.95 17.61
N ASN A 37 -7.72 -5.85 17.97
CA ASN A 37 -6.66 -6.51 17.23
C ASN A 37 -6.66 -8.01 17.56
N GLY A 38 -6.56 -8.86 16.54
CA GLY A 38 -6.47 -10.31 16.69
C GLY A 38 -5.15 -10.85 16.13
N ILE A 39 -4.50 -11.74 16.88
CA ILE A 39 -3.40 -12.57 16.38
C ILE A 39 -3.97 -13.99 16.27
N LEU A 40 -4.11 -14.45 15.03
CA LEU A 40 -4.76 -15.73 14.72
C LEU A 40 -3.73 -16.69 14.15
N GLU A 41 -3.54 -17.82 14.82
CA GLU A 41 -2.66 -18.90 14.36
C GLU A 41 -3.51 -20.05 13.83
N SER A 42 -3.07 -20.64 12.72
CA SER A 42 -3.63 -21.89 12.21
C SER A 42 -2.55 -22.65 11.42
N PRO A 43 -2.56 -24.00 11.39
CA PRO A 43 -1.59 -24.80 10.64
C PRO A 43 -1.53 -24.44 9.16
N THR A 44 -0.44 -24.76 8.47
CA THR A 44 -0.34 -24.60 7.02
C THR A 44 -1.28 -25.57 6.29
N GLY A 45 -1.78 -25.17 5.11
CA GLY A 45 -2.66 -26.02 4.30
C GLY A 45 -4.14 -26.07 4.73
N THR A 46 -4.53 -25.37 5.80
CA THR A 46 -5.92 -25.34 6.30
C THR A 46 -6.82 -24.31 5.62
N GLY A 47 -6.32 -23.57 4.61
CA GLY A 47 -7.08 -22.53 3.92
C GLY A 47 -7.28 -21.24 4.73
N LYS A 48 -6.27 -20.85 5.54
CA LYS A 48 -6.27 -19.60 6.33
C LYS A 48 -6.70 -18.37 5.52
N THR A 49 -6.08 -18.17 4.37
CA THR A 49 -6.31 -17.03 3.49
C THR A 49 -7.77 -16.97 3.05
N LEU A 50 -8.34 -18.08 2.57
CA LEU A 50 -9.75 -18.16 2.21
C LEU A 50 -10.69 -17.92 3.39
N CYS A 51 -10.43 -18.50 4.57
CA CYS A 51 -11.24 -18.27 5.78
C CYS A 51 -11.24 -16.79 6.16
N LEU A 52 -10.06 -16.16 6.15
CA LEU A 52 -9.85 -14.77 6.49
C LEU A 52 -10.58 -13.83 5.52
N LEU A 53 -10.48 -14.09 4.21
CA LEU A 53 -11.17 -13.33 3.18
C LEU A 53 -12.69 -13.49 3.28
N CYS A 54 -13.21 -14.73 3.38
CA CYS A 54 -14.64 -14.99 3.43
C CYS A 54 -15.28 -14.39 4.68
N ALA A 55 -14.70 -14.59 5.86
CA ALA A 55 -15.24 -14.02 7.11
C ALA A 55 -15.25 -12.49 7.08
N THR A 56 -14.15 -11.86 6.64
CA THR A 56 -14.04 -10.40 6.61
C THR A 56 -14.97 -9.77 5.57
N LEU A 57 -15.11 -10.39 4.39
CA LEU A 57 -16.02 -9.91 3.35
C LEU A 57 -17.49 -10.11 3.73
N ALA A 58 -17.85 -11.26 4.31
CA ALA A 58 -19.19 -11.49 4.83
C ALA A 58 -19.56 -10.47 5.90
N TRP A 59 -18.66 -10.21 6.84
CA TRP A 59 -18.85 -9.20 7.88
C TRP A 59 -19.08 -7.82 7.25
N ARG A 60 -18.26 -7.44 6.27
CA ARG A 60 -18.41 -6.14 5.59
C ARG A 60 -19.72 -6.04 4.80
N GLU A 61 -20.10 -7.06 4.05
CA GLU A 61 -21.39 -7.08 3.33
C GLU A 61 -22.57 -6.98 4.30
N HIS A 62 -22.48 -7.62 5.46
CA HIS A 62 -23.47 -7.49 6.53
C HIS A 62 -23.57 -6.06 7.06
N GLN A 63 -22.43 -5.39 7.32
CA GLN A 63 -22.40 -3.98 7.72
C GLN A 63 -23.00 -3.06 6.64
N VAL A 64 -22.68 -3.29 5.36
CA VAL A 64 -23.27 -2.54 4.24
C VAL A 64 -24.80 -2.70 4.24
N GLY A 65 -25.29 -3.92 4.39
CA GLY A 65 -26.72 -4.21 4.43
C GLY A 65 -27.44 -3.53 5.61
N GLN A 66 -26.83 -3.52 6.80
CA GLN A 66 -27.36 -2.79 7.95
C GLN A 66 -27.40 -1.28 7.69
N HIS A 67 -26.33 -0.70 7.14
CA HIS A 67 -26.26 0.72 6.81
C HIS A 67 -27.31 1.16 5.79
N VAL A 68 -27.56 0.36 4.75
CA VAL A 68 -28.59 0.65 3.74
C VAL A 68 -29.98 0.67 4.39
N ARG A 69 -30.31 -0.35 5.20
CA ARG A 69 -31.60 -0.43 5.91
C ARG A 69 -31.82 0.74 6.88
N GLN A 70 -30.78 1.13 7.62
CA GLN A 70 -30.86 2.29 8.52
C GLN A 70 -31.12 3.59 7.77
N ARG A 71 -30.48 3.80 6.60
CA ARG A 71 -30.72 4.98 5.75
C ARG A 71 -32.11 5.00 5.15
N GLU A 72 -32.64 3.85 4.72
CA GLU A 72 -34.00 3.75 4.20
C GLU A 72 -35.03 4.07 5.28
N GLN A 73 -34.84 3.58 6.51
CA GLN A 73 -35.71 3.93 7.64
C GLN A 73 -35.62 5.41 8.00
N GLN A 74 -34.41 6.01 8.06
CA GLN A 74 -34.27 7.44 8.33
C GLN A 74 -34.93 8.31 7.24
N ASN A 75 -34.76 7.99 5.96
CA ASN A 75 -35.38 8.74 4.87
C ASN A 75 -36.92 8.59 4.86
N SER A 76 -37.45 7.42 5.25
CA SER A 76 -38.90 7.21 5.39
C SER A 76 -39.52 8.03 6.52
N CYS A 77 -38.78 8.34 7.59
CA CYS A 77 -39.29 9.14 8.71
C CYS A 77 -39.23 10.65 8.44
N THR A 78 -38.31 11.13 7.59
CA THR A 78 -38.16 12.55 7.26
C THR A 78 -39.22 13.12 6.30
N ALA A 79 -40.06 12.27 5.70
CA ALA A 79 -41.10 12.71 4.77
C ALA A 79 -42.40 13.22 5.44
N ILE A 80 -42.57 13.09 6.77
CA ILE A 80 -43.83 13.45 7.46
C ILE A 80 -43.61 14.18 8.81
N SER A 81 -42.62 15.07 8.95
CA SER A 81 -42.61 15.93 10.15
C SER A 81 -41.97 17.30 9.92
N TRP A 82 -42.82 18.28 9.61
CA TRP A 82 -42.61 19.65 10.06
C TRP A 82 -43.06 19.76 11.51
N SER A 83 -42.11 19.91 12.44
CA SER A 83 -42.36 20.40 13.80
C SER A 83 -41.11 21.13 14.30
N PRO A 84 -41.23 22.33 14.92
CA PRO A 84 -40.07 23.09 15.36
C PRO A 84 -39.54 22.60 16.72
N ARG A 85 -38.25 22.25 16.72
CA ARG A 85 -37.22 22.62 17.72
C ARG A 85 -37.57 22.46 19.22
N ASN A 86 -37.06 21.38 19.84
CA ASN A 86 -36.16 21.42 21.01
C ASN A 86 -36.10 20.03 21.67
N GLN A 87 -34.98 19.32 21.52
CA GLN A 87 -34.39 18.46 22.55
C GLN A 87 -33.03 17.95 22.06
N THR A 88 -31.97 18.45 22.69
CA THR A 88 -30.62 17.90 22.61
C THR A 88 -30.62 16.53 23.28
N LEU A 89 -30.86 15.49 22.48
CA LEU A 89 -30.51 14.11 22.83
C LEU A 89 -29.02 13.90 22.59
N PRO A 90 -28.32 13.16 23.46
CA PRO A 90 -26.91 12.87 23.25
C PRO A 90 -26.76 11.97 22.03
N VAL A 91 -26.06 12.47 21.01
CA VAL A 91 -25.65 11.74 19.81
C VAL A 91 -24.62 10.69 20.24
N THR A 92 -25.06 9.52 20.68
CA THR A 92 -24.20 8.36 20.87
C THR A 92 -24.16 7.52 19.60
N GLY A 93 -22.99 7.46 18.97
CA GLY A 93 -22.68 6.52 17.88
C GLY A 93 -22.91 7.09 16.49
N GLY A 94 -21.93 7.85 15.98
CA GLY A 94 -21.95 8.33 14.61
C GLY A 94 -22.15 7.19 13.60
N VAL A 95 -22.99 7.44 12.59
CA VAL A 95 -23.20 6.58 11.43
C VAL A 95 -21.84 6.35 10.76
N GLY A 96 -21.17 5.26 11.12
CA GLY A 96 -19.81 4.97 10.69
C GLY A 96 -19.75 4.79 9.17
N ASN A 97 -18.69 5.27 8.53
CA ASN A 97 -18.42 4.87 7.15
C ASN A 97 -18.20 3.35 7.10
N ILE A 98 -18.76 2.68 6.09
CA ILE A 98 -18.49 1.27 5.82
C ILE A 98 -16.97 1.10 5.69
N PRO A 99 -16.32 0.27 6.53
CA PRO A 99 -14.86 0.19 6.55
C PRO A 99 -14.33 -0.42 5.25
N LYS A 100 -13.19 0.09 4.79
CA LYS A 100 -12.42 -0.51 3.70
C LYS A 100 -11.50 -1.58 4.26
N ILE A 101 -11.27 -2.63 3.48
CA ILE A 101 -10.36 -3.72 3.84
C ILE A 101 -9.01 -3.46 3.16
N ILE A 102 -7.93 -3.48 3.92
CA ILE A 102 -6.57 -3.54 3.40
C ILE A 102 -6.06 -4.94 3.68
N TYR A 103 -5.80 -5.69 2.62
CA TYR A 103 -5.17 -7.00 2.71
C TYR A 103 -3.70 -6.87 2.32
N SER A 104 -2.83 -7.30 3.22
CA SER A 104 -1.40 -7.19 3.04
C SER A 104 -0.70 -8.52 3.25
N SER A 105 0.32 -8.76 2.43
CA SER A 105 1.17 -9.95 2.51
C SER A 105 2.60 -9.60 2.15
N ARG A 106 3.54 -10.53 2.35
CA ARG A 106 4.97 -10.28 2.17
C ARG A 106 5.35 -10.12 0.69
N THR A 107 4.83 -10.98 -0.19
CA THR A 107 5.22 -11.00 -1.61
C THR A 107 4.03 -10.76 -2.54
N HIS A 108 4.33 -10.26 -3.74
CA HIS A 108 3.32 -10.13 -4.79
C HIS A 108 2.76 -11.49 -5.24
N SER A 109 3.54 -12.58 -5.17
CA SER A 109 3.04 -13.92 -5.47
C SER A 109 1.98 -14.38 -4.45
N GLN A 110 2.17 -14.09 -3.16
CA GLN A 110 1.17 -14.37 -2.12
C GLN A 110 -0.10 -13.54 -2.32
N LEU A 111 0.03 -12.26 -2.67
CA LEU A 111 -1.12 -11.42 -3.01
C LEU A 111 -1.87 -11.98 -4.23
N SER A 112 -1.17 -12.42 -5.27
CA SER A 112 -1.77 -13.07 -6.43
C SER A 112 -2.50 -14.37 -6.08
N GLN A 113 -1.93 -15.17 -5.16
CA GLN A 113 -2.59 -16.37 -4.66
C GLN A 113 -3.89 -16.03 -3.91
N ALA A 114 -3.84 -15.08 -2.98
CA ALA A 114 -5.02 -14.63 -2.22
C ALA A 114 -6.13 -14.07 -3.14
N MET A 115 -5.75 -13.34 -4.20
CA MET A 115 -6.70 -12.90 -5.21
C MET A 115 -7.32 -14.04 -6.00
N ASN A 116 -6.56 -15.09 -6.32
CA ASN A 116 -7.09 -16.27 -7.00
C ASN A 116 -8.05 -17.05 -6.10
N GLU A 117 -7.77 -17.12 -4.80
CA GLU A 117 -8.74 -17.65 -3.82
C GLU A 117 -10.01 -16.80 -3.76
N LEU A 118 -9.88 -15.47 -3.80
CA LEU A 118 -11.03 -14.56 -3.85
C LEU A 118 -11.84 -14.71 -5.16
N LYS A 119 -11.19 -14.95 -6.30
CA LYS A 119 -11.87 -15.23 -7.58
C LYS A 119 -12.77 -16.48 -7.47
N ASN A 120 -12.34 -17.47 -6.70
CA ASN A 120 -13.08 -18.72 -6.45
C ASN A 120 -14.16 -18.59 -5.36
N ALA A 121 -14.27 -17.45 -4.67
CA ALA A 121 -15.31 -17.19 -3.68
C ALA A 121 -16.59 -16.60 -4.30
N SER A 122 -17.71 -16.70 -3.57
CA SER A 122 -18.99 -16.09 -3.97
C SER A 122 -18.96 -14.56 -3.95
N TYR A 123 -18.09 -13.97 -3.13
CA TYR A 123 -18.02 -12.53 -2.93
C TYR A 123 -17.49 -11.82 -4.19
N LYS A 124 -18.10 -10.67 -4.51
CA LYS A 124 -17.68 -9.82 -5.65
C LYS A 124 -17.41 -8.37 -5.21
N PRO A 125 -16.45 -8.16 -4.27
CA PRO A 125 -16.09 -6.81 -3.85
C PRO A 125 -15.38 -6.05 -4.98
N ARG A 126 -15.36 -4.72 -4.89
CA ARG A 126 -14.50 -3.88 -5.73
C ARG A 126 -13.04 -4.02 -5.27
N VAL A 127 -12.22 -4.71 -6.06
CA VAL A 127 -10.82 -5.03 -5.70
C VAL A 127 -9.83 -4.07 -6.38
N CYS A 128 -8.89 -3.53 -5.60
CA CYS A 128 -7.74 -2.80 -6.12
C CYS A 128 -6.44 -3.46 -5.67
N VAL A 129 -5.43 -3.49 -6.54
CA VAL A 129 -4.08 -3.96 -6.21
C VAL A 129 -3.11 -2.80 -6.36
N LEU A 130 -2.31 -2.55 -5.33
CA LEU A 130 -1.20 -1.61 -5.39
C LEU A 130 0.10 -2.37 -5.67
N GLY A 131 0.89 -1.85 -6.60
CA GLY A 131 2.19 -2.38 -6.95
C GLY A 131 3.25 -1.30 -7.07
N SER A 132 4.51 -1.72 -7.21
CA SER A 132 5.63 -0.80 -7.42
C SER A 132 5.62 -0.27 -8.86
N ARG A 133 6.32 0.85 -9.08
CA ARG A 133 6.52 1.38 -10.43
C ARG A 133 7.31 0.41 -11.31
N GLU A 134 8.17 -0.39 -10.72
CA GLU A 134 8.96 -1.42 -11.42
C GLU A 134 8.06 -2.46 -12.08
N GLN A 135 6.99 -2.85 -11.41
CA GLN A 135 6.06 -3.87 -11.92
C GLN A 135 4.96 -3.30 -12.82
N LEU A 136 4.55 -2.05 -12.58
CA LEU A 136 3.39 -1.45 -13.26
C LEU A 136 3.76 -0.47 -14.39
N CYS A 137 5.02 -0.03 -14.50
CA CYS A 137 5.42 0.91 -15.55
C CYS A 137 5.51 0.23 -16.91
N ILE A 138 4.89 0.85 -17.92
CA ILE A 138 4.85 0.36 -19.30
C ILE A 138 5.57 1.30 -20.28
N HIS A 139 6.18 2.37 -19.77
CA HIS A 139 6.83 3.37 -20.61
C HIS A 139 8.17 2.83 -21.13
N PRO A 140 8.37 2.74 -22.46
CA PRO A 140 9.55 2.07 -23.04
C PRO A 140 10.87 2.70 -22.59
N ASP A 141 10.99 4.04 -22.60
CA ASP A 141 12.23 4.72 -22.15
C ASP A 141 12.58 4.46 -20.68
N VAL A 142 11.56 4.18 -19.85
CA VAL A 142 11.74 3.96 -18.42
C VAL A 142 12.12 2.51 -18.15
N VAL A 143 11.51 1.57 -18.86
CA VAL A 143 11.77 0.13 -18.73
C VAL A 143 13.08 -0.27 -19.40
N LYS A 144 13.44 0.30 -20.56
CA LYS A 144 14.67 -0.04 -21.31
C LYS A 144 15.98 0.22 -20.58
N GLN A 145 15.96 0.95 -19.47
CA GLN A 145 17.16 1.31 -18.70
C GLN A 145 17.53 0.27 -17.62
N GLU A 146 17.02 -0.97 -17.72
CA GLU A 146 17.40 -2.07 -16.83
C GLU A 146 18.92 -2.19 -16.74
N SER A 147 19.43 -2.01 -15.52
CA SER A 147 20.85 -2.15 -15.19
C SER A 147 21.03 -3.36 -14.29
N ASN A 148 22.20 -4.01 -14.33
CA ASN A 148 22.48 -5.23 -13.55
C ASN A 148 22.30 -5.05 -12.03
N HIS A 149 22.28 -3.80 -11.53
CA HIS A 149 21.98 -3.46 -10.14
C HIS A 149 20.52 -3.03 -9.95
N ALA A 150 19.67 -3.94 -9.47
CA ALA A 150 18.24 -3.69 -9.25
C ALA A 150 17.94 -2.43 -8.39
N LYS A 151 18.69 -2.20 -7.30
CA LYS A 151 18.49 -1.02 -6.44
C LYS A 151 18.75 0.32 -7.16
N VAL A 152 19.80 0.38 -7.98
CA VAL A 152 20.17 1.59 -8.74
C VAL A 152 19.13 1.86 -9.84
N TRP A 153 18.70 0.79 -10.50
CA TRP A 153 17.64 0.86 -11.50
C TRP A 153 16.34 1.41 -10.92
N ASN A 154 15.89 0.92 -9.76
CA ASN A 154 14.65 1.36 -9.11
C ASN A 154 14.64 2.87 -8.83
N ASN A 155 15.73 3.38 -8.24
CA ASN A 155 15.86 4.81 -7.95
C ASN A 155 15.84 5.65 -9.24
N ARG A 156 16.54 5.20 -10.27
CA ARG A 156 16.56 5.87 -11.58
C ARG A 156 15.19 5.85 -12.26
N LEU A 157 14.48 4.73 -12.20
CA LEU A 157 13.12 4.56 -12.70
C LEU A 157 12.16 5.53 -12.02
N VAL A 158 12.22 5.62 -10.70
CA VAL A 158 11.40 6.55 -9.90
C VAL A 158 11.71 8.00 -10.29
N HIS A 159 12.99 8.35 -10.43
CA HIS A 159 13.44 9.68 -10.81
C HIS A 159 12.98 10.07 -12.22
N LEU A 160 13.22 9.22 -13.22
CA LEU A 160 12.81 9.46 -14.61
C LEU A 160 11.29 9.54 -14.75
N CYS A 161 10.56 8.67 -14.03
CA CYS A 161 9.10 8.74 -13.97
C CYS A 161 8.64 10.10 -13.43
N ARG A 162 9.21 10.56 -12.31
CA ARG A 162 8.90 11.89 -11.73
C ARG A 162 9.21 13.02 -12.71
N ALA A 163 10.38 13.01 -13.33
CA ALA A 163 10.77 14.03 -14.30
C ALA A 163 9.77 14.10 -15.47
N LYS A 164 9.39 12.95 -16.05
CA LYS A 164 8.43 12.90 -17.16
C LYS A 164 6.99 13.28 -16.74
N THR A 165 6.57 12.96 -15.51
CA THR A 165 5.25 13.37 -15.01
C THR A 165 5.19 14.86 -14.73
N THR A 166 6.25 15.44 -14.15
CA THR A 166 6.33 16.89 -13.87
C THR A 166 6.41 17.69 -15.17
N SER A 167 7.20 17.23 -16.14
CA SER A 167 7.29 17.88 -17.45
C SER A 167 6.10 17.56 -18.37
N ARG A 168 5.09 16.81 -17.88
CA ARG A 168 3.95 16.29 -18.66
C ARG A 168 4.33 15.60 -19.99
N SER A 169 5.53 15.00 -20.06
CA SER A 169 6.01 14.31 -21.26
C SER A 169 5.66 12.81 -21.28
N CYS A 170 5.13 12.27 -20.19
CA CYS A 170 4.69 10.87 -20.13
C CYS A 170 3.30 10.70 -20.78
N PHE A 171 3.28 10.17 -22.00
CA PHE A 171 2.05 9.88 -22.75
C PHE A 171 1.02 9.07 -21.94
N TYR A 172 1.46 7.99 -21.30
CA TYR A 172 0.58 7.10 -20.53
C TYR A 172 -0.02 7.77 -19.28
N TYR A 173 0.72 8.66 -18.63
CA TYR A 173 0.26 9.36 -17.43
C TYR A 173 -0.80 10.40 -17.77
N ASN A 174 -0.57 11.17 -18.83
CA ASN A 174 -1.49 12.22 -19.27
C ASN A 174 -2.89 11.66 -19.63
N ASN A 175 -2.95 10.40 -20.07
CA ASN A 175 -4.21 9.73 -20.41
C ASN A 175 -5.00 9.22 -19.19
N VAL A 176 -4.44 9.23 -17.98
CA VAL A 176 -5.06 8.61 -16.78
C VAL A 176 -6.35 9.31 -16.38
N GLU A 177 -6.34 10.63 -16.33
CA GLU A 177 -7.49 11.43 -15.90
C GLU A 177 -8.69 11.21 -16.83
N VAL A 178 -8.46 11.29 -18.14
CA VAL A 178 -9.47 11.06 -19.19
C VAL A 178 -9.98 9.61 -19.14
N TYR A 179 -9.10 8.63 -18.97
CA TYR A 179 -9.50 7.24 -18.87
C TYR A 179 -10.39 6.98 -17.65
N CYS A 180 -10.01 7.55 -16.50
CA CYS A 180 -10.75 7.36 -15.26
C CYS A 180 -12.12 8.07 -15.30
N SER A 181 -12.22 9.25 -15.91
CA SER A 181 -13.49 9.97 -16.03
C SER A 181 -14.47 9.26 -16.97
N LEU A 182 -14.03 8.85 -18.15
CA LEU A 182 -14.88 8.21 -19.17
C LEU A 182 -15.39 6.83 -18.75
N ARG A 183 -14.66 6.12 -17.88
CA ARG A 183 -15.02 4.77 -17.44
C ARG A 183 -15.39 4.67 -15.97
N ALA A 184 -15.83 5.78 -15.36
CA ALA A 184 -16.21 5.85 -13.95
C ALA A 184 -17.12 4.68 -13.50
N SER A 185 -18.16 4.38 -14.28
CA SER A 185 -19.11 3.29 -14.00
C SER A 185 -18.53 1.88 -14.17
N GLN A 186 -17.40 1.73 -14.88
CA GLN A 186 -16.77 0.46 -15.22
C GLN A 186 -15.40 0.26 -14.54
N ARG A 187 -15.00 1.19 -13.65
CA ARG A 187 -13.70 1.25 -12.97
C ARG A 187 -13.32 -0.06 -12.29
N LEU A 188 -14.28 -0.67 -11.59
CA LEU A 188 -14.11 -1.86 -10.74
C LEU A 188 -15.22 -2.90 -10.97
N ALA A 189 -15.89 -2.86 -12.12
CA ALA A 189 -17.04 -3.72 -12.41
C ALA A 189 -16.62 -5.20 -12.50
N GLY A 190 -16.70 -5.90 -11.37
CA GLY A 190 -16.81 -7.35 -11.23
C GLY A 190 -15.58 -8.19 -11.54
N ARG A 191 -14.52 -7.63 -12.14
CA ARG A 191 -13.30 -8.39 -12.48
C ARG A 191 -12.13 -7.99 -11.59
N ILE A 192 -11.74 -8.92 -10.72
CA ILE A 192 -10.50 -8.86 -9.93
C ILE A 192 -9.33 -8.86 -10.92
N MET A 193 -8.58 -7.76 -10.95
CA MET A 193 -7.41 -7.59 -11.82
C MET A 193 -6.14 -7.75 -10.99
N ASP A 194 -5.30 -8.71 -11.37
CA ASP A 194 -3.95 -8.81 -10.83
C ASP A 194 -2.98 -7.81 -11.50
N VAL A 195 -1.73 -7.77 -11.05
CA VAL A 195 -0.70 -6.88 -11.58
C VAL A 195 -0.47 -7.09 -13.08
N GLU A 196 -0.50 -8.33 -13.56
CA GLU A 196 -0.26 -8.65 -14.97
C GLU A 196 -1.45 -8.21 -15.85
N GLU A 197 -2.67 -8.46 -15.39
CA GLU A 197 -3.91 -8.01 -16.02
C GLU A 197 -3.96 -6.46 -16.08
N LEU A 198 -3.52 -5.78 -15.02
CA LEU A 198 -3.39 -4.31 -14.98
C LEU A 198 -2.40 -3.80 -16.05
N VAL A 199 -1.24 -4.44 -16.20
CA VAL A 199 -0.24 -4.10 -17.22
C VAL A 199 -0.79 -4.33 -18.63
N LYS A 200 -1.44 -5.48 -18.87
CA LYS A 200 -2.09 -5.79 -20.17
C LYS A 200 -3.15 -4.75 -20.51
N LYS A 201 -3.96 -4.36 -19.53
CA LYS A 201 -5.01 -3.33 -19.67
C LYS A 201 -4.42 -1.95 -19.97
N GLY A 202 -3.35 -1.56 -19.28
CA GLY A 202 -2.65 -0.30 -19.54
C GLY A 202 -2.04 -0.23 -20.93
N LYS A 203 -1.45 -1.33 -21.42
CA LYS A 203 -0.95 -1.42 -22.80
C LYS A 203 -2.08 -1.31 -23.82
N LYS A 204 -3.19 -2.03 -23.62
CA LYS A 204 -4.36 -2.01 -24.50
C LYS A 204 -5.02 -0.63 -24.59
N HIS A 205 -5.14 0.07 -23.47
CA HIS A 205 -5.83 1.36 -23.38
C HIS A 205 -4.89 2.56 -23.38
N GLN A 206 -3.57 2.33 -23.54
CA GLN A 206 -2.55 3.37 -23.53
C GLN A 206 -2.61 4.29 -22.30
N VAL A 207 -2.85 3.70 -21.13
CA VAL A 207 -2.96 4.40 -19.84
C VAL A 207 -1.95 3.84 -18.85
N CYS A 208 -1.40 4.70 -17.99
CA CYS A 208 -0.40 4.29 -16.99
C CYS A 208 -1.05 3.42 -15.89
N PRO A 209 -0.70 2.12 -15.77
CA PRO A 209 -1.28 1.24 -14.74
C PRO A 209 -1.02 1.73 -13.32
N TYR A 210 0.20 2.23 -13.06
CA TYR A 210 0.59 2.70 -11.73
C TYR A 210 -0.33 3.82 -11.22
N PHE A 211 -0.47 4.91 -11.98
CA PHE A 211 -1.34 6.03 -11.57
C PHE A 211 -2.83 5.67 -11.65
N MET A 212 -3.23 4.81 -12.60
CA MET A 212 -4.59 4.28 -12.64
C MET A 212 -4.96 3.56 -11.34
N THR A 213 -4.09 2.71 -10.79
CA THR A 213 -4.37 2.05 -9.49
C THR A 213 -4.47 3.03 -8.32
N GLN A 214 -3.75 4.17 -8.39
CA GLN A 214 -3.85 5.21 -7.37
C GLN A 214 -5.21 5.90 -7.36
N GLU A 215 -5.86 6.06 -8.52
CA GLU A 215 -7.24 6.55 -8.58
C GLU A 215 -8.25 5.49 -8.14
N LEU A 216 -8.08 4.25 -8.62
CA LEU A 216 -9.00 3.15 -8.32
C LEU A 216 -9.06 2.76 -6.83
N LYS A 217 -8.00 3.04 -6.04
CA LYS A 217 -7.99 2.76 -4.59
C LYS A 217 -9.07 3.50 -3.82
N HIS A 218 -9.51 4.66 -4.31
CA HIS A 218 -10.54 5.48 -3.66
C HIS A 218 -11.92 4.81 -3.75
N ASP A 219 -12.18 4.06 -4.81
CA ASP A 219 -13.46 3.37 -5.05
C ASP A 219 -13.44 1.90 -4.61
N ALA A 220 -12.32 1.41 -4.07
CA ALA A 220 -12.17 0.01 -3.70
C ALA A 220 -12.81 -0.34 -2.34
N ASP A 221 -13.35 -1.56 -2.28
CA ASP A 221 -13.85 -2.20 -1.05
C ASP A 221 -12.72 -2.95 -0.33
N ILE A 222 -11.85 -3.60 -1.10
CA ILE A 222 -10.65 -4.31 -0.64
C ILE A 222 -9.43 -3.88 -1.47
N ILE A 223 -8.32 -3.58 -0.79
CA ILE A 223 -7.07 -3.18 -1.40
C ILE A 223 -5.98 -4.19 -1.03
N PHE A 224 -5.38 -4.82 -2.04
CA PHE A 224 -4.22 -5.70 -1.90
C PHE A 224 -2.94 -4.88 -2.05
N MET A 225 -2.04 -4.93 -1.06
CA MET A 225 -0.75 -4.22 -1.13
C MET A 225 0.33 -4.95 -0.30
N PRO A 226 1.62 -4.82 -0.62
CA PRO A 226 2.66 -5.47 0.17
C PRO A 226 2.89 -4.76 1.52
N TYR A 227 3.46 -5.47 2.50
CA TYR A 227 3.66 -4.96 3.86
C TYR A 227 4.42 -3.64 3.94
N ASN A 228 5.41 -3.46 3.06
CA ASN A 228 6.25 -2.26 3.05
C ASN A 228 5.42 -0.98 2.85
N TYR A 229 4.29 -1.04 2.15
CA TYR A 229 3.44 0.14 1.94
C TYR A 229 2.71 0.59 3.20
N LEU A 230 2.54 -0.31 4.18
CA LEU A 230 1.92 -0.02 5.47
C LEU A 230 2.94 0.36 6.53
N LEU A 231 4.06 -0.35 6.59
CA LEU A 231 5.04 -0.24 7.68
C LEU A 231 6.10 0.84 7.42
N ASP A 232 6.54 1.04 6.17
CA ASP A 232 7.43 2.15 5.84
C ASP A 232 6.64 3.46 5.74
N THR A 233 6.98 4.41 6.62
CA THR A 233 6.34 5.72 6.67
C THR A 233 6.51 6.51 5.37
N LYS A 234 7.65 6.38 4.67
CA LYS A 234 7.88 7.06 3.39
C LYS A 234 6.94 6.51 2.32
N SER A 235 6.87 5.19 2.18
CA SER A 235 5.98 4.50 1.25
C SER A 235 4.49 4.78 1.55
N ARG A 236 4.10 4.76 2.83
CA ARG A 236 2.72 5.04 3.26
C ARG A 236 2.27 6.45 2.88
N ARG A 237 3.13 7.46 3.09
CA ARG A 237 2.87 8.84 2.67
C ARG A 237 2.83 8.98 1.14
N ALA A 238 3.75 8.32 0.44
CA ALA A 238 3.80 8.36 -1.03
C ALA A 238 2.55 7.78 -1.70
N HIS A 239 1.92 6.79 -1.07
CA HIS A 239 0.68 6.17 -1.54
C HIS A 239 -0.59 6.75 -0.90
N SER A 240 -0.48 7.79 -0.06
CA SER A 240 -1.61 8.42 0.65
C SER A 240 -2.53 7.39 1.32
N ILE A 241 -1.95 6.39 1.99
CA ILE A 241 -2.70 5.35 2.68
C ILE A 241 -3.05 5.85 4.08
N ASP A 242 -4.33 6.17 4.27
CA ASP A 242 -4.93 6.39 5.58
C ASP A 242 -5.36 5.05 6.19
N LEU A 243 -5.20 4.85 7.50
CA LEU A 243 -5.61 3.63 8.22
C LEU A 243 -6.87 3.84 9.07
N SER A 244 -7.30 5.09 9.26
CA SER A 244 -8.46 5.40 10.11
C SER A 244 -9.74 4.74 9.56
N GLY A 245 -10.45 4.03 10.44
CA GLY A 245 -11.70 3.34 10.11
C GLY A 245 -11.57 2.22 9.08
N LYS A 246 -10.38 1.62 8.92
CA LYS A 246 -10.14 0.51 7.98
C LYS A 246 -9.77 -0.77 8.72
N ILE A 247 -10.10 -1.90 8.10
CA ILE A 247 -9.69 -3.23 8.56
C ILE A 247 -8.35 -3.53 7.89
N VAL A 248 -7.30 -3.74 8.67
CA VAL A 248 -5.97 -4.09 8.16
C VAL A 248 -5.68 -5.55 8.47
N ILE A 249 -5.39 -6.31 7.43
CA ILE A 249 -5.09 -7.74 7.49
C ILE A 249 -3.62 -7.93 7.11
N PHE A 250 -2.84 -8.53 8.00
CA PHE A 250 -1.50 -9.03 7.72
C PHE A 250 -1.54 -10.55 7.57
N ASP A 251 -1.39 -11.07 6.35
CA ASP A 251 -1.35 -12.51 6.09
C ASP A 251 0.09 -13.00 5.85
N GLU A 252 0.49 -14.05 6.57
CA GLU A 252 1.89 -14.50 6.74
C GLU A 252 2.76 -13.49 7.51
N ALA A 253 2.27 -13.04 8.68
CA ALA A 253 2.85 -11.95 9.46
C ALA A 253 4.12 -12.29 10.26
N HIS A 254 4.71 -13.48 10.06
CA HIS A 254 5.90 -13.93 10.80
C HIS A 254 7.16 -13.07 10.54
N ASN A 255 7.18 -12.26 9.47
CA ASN A 255 8.32 -11.40 9.11
C ASN A 255 8.08 -9.91 9.37
N VAL A 256 7.01 -9.54 10.08
CA VAL A 256 6.66 -8.12 10.30
C VAL A 256 7.76 -7.41 11.09
N GLU A 257 8.30 -8.05 12.14
CA GLU A 257 9.42 -7.53 12.94
C GLU A 257 10.61 -7.16 12.04
N ARG A 258 11.14 -8.13 11.31
CA ARG A 258 12.32 -7.94 10.44
C ARG A 258 12.08 -6.87 9.37
N LEU A 259 10.83 -6.68 8.93
CA LEU A 259 10.49 -5.62 8.00
C LEU A 259 10.46 -4.23 8.67
N CYS A 260 9.96 -4.14 9.90
CA CYS A 260 10.05 -2.92 10.70
C CYS A 260 11.51 -2.55 10.99
N GLU A 261 12.34 -3.52 11.34
CA GLU A 261 13.78 -3.32 11.53
C GLU A 261 14.42 -2.75 10.27
N ASN A 262 14.20 -3.40 9.12
CA ASN A 262 14.74 -2.96 7.83
C ASN A 262 14.21 -1.59 7.37
N ALA A 263 12.99 -1.20 7.77
CA ALA A 263 12.44 0.11 7.44
C ALA A 263 13.04 1.23 8.31
N ALA A 264 13.52 0.89 9.50
CA ALA A 264 14.15 1.82 10.43
C ALA A 264 15.69 1.82 10.34
N SER A 265 16.29 0.80 9.73
CA SER A 265 17.73 0.71 9.52
C SER A 265 18.15 1.28 8.16
N PHE A 266 19.42 1.70 8.09
CA PHE A 266 20.09 2.02 6.84
C PHE A 266 21.51 1.44 6.90
N ASP A 267 22.00 0.99 5.75
CA ASP A 267 23.38 0.57 5.58
C ASP A 267 24.12 1.67 4.82
N LEU A 268 25.35 1.96 5.24
CA LEU A 268 26.25 2.87 4.53
C LEU A 268 27.53 2.11 4.19
N THR A 269 27.72 1.83 2.90
CA THR A 269 28.93 1.18 2.41
C THR A 269 30.02 2.21 2.06
N PRO A 270 31.31 1.86 2.14
CA PRO A 270 32.39 2.75 1.70
C PRO A 270 32.23 3.22 0.25
N PHE A 271 31.73 2.34 -0.62
CA PHE A 271 31.44 2.66 -2.02
C PHE A 271 30.36 3.74 -2.15
N GLU A 272 29.28 3.67 -1.38
CA GLU A 272 28.22 4.68 -1.38
C GLU A 272 28.73 6.02 -0.85
N LEU A 273 29.59 6.02 0.16
CA LEU A 273 30.20 7.23 0.71
C LEU A 273 31.12 7.91 -0.31
N ALA A 274 32.07 7.17 -0.89
CA ALA A 274 32.98 7.66 -1.91
C ALA A 274 32.21 8.20 -3.14
N SER A 275 31.24 7.43 -3.64
CA SER A 275 30.38 7.85 -4.77
C SER A 275 29.60 9.13 -4.45
N SER A 276 29.18 9.33 -3.20
CA SER A 276 28.49 10.55 -2.76
C SER A 276 29.42 11.76 -2.74
N ILE A 277 30.66 11.59 -2.26
CA ILE A 277 31.69 12.65 -2.26
C ILE A 277 32.03 13.06 -3.70
N ASP A 278 32.18 12.10 -4.60
CA ASP A 278 32.43 12.34 -6.02
C ASP A 278 31.27 13.06 -6.70
N ALA A 279 30.03 12.63 -6.45
CA ALA A 279 28.83 13.26 -6.99
C ALA A 279 28.70 14.73 -6.55
N VAL A 280 28.94 15.02 -5.27
CA VAL A 280 28.92 16.38 -4.74
C VAL A 280 30.06 17.22 -5.32
N SER A 281 31.25 16.64 -5.48
CA SER A 281 32.40 17.31 -6.09
C SER A 281 32.13 17.69 -7.55
N HIS A 282 31.55 16.76 -8.32
CA HIS A 282 31.15 17.00 -9.69
C HIS A 282 30.07 18.11 -9.78
N PHE A 283 29.08 18.10 -8.89
CA PHE A 283 28.06 19.14 -8.84
C PHE A 283 28.64 20.54 -8.56
N LEU A 284 29.57 20.66 -7.61
CA LEU A 284 30.28 21.91 -7.32
C LEU A 284 31.06 22.43 -8.55
N GLN A 285 31.76 21.53 -9.25
CA GLN A 285 32.48 21.88 -10.48
C GLN A 285 31.52 22.34 -11.59
N MET A 286 30.40 21.65 -11.81
CA MET A 286 29.40 22.05 -12.80
C MET A 286 28.84 23.45 -12.49
N LYS A 287 28.45 23.71 -11.25
CA LYS A 287 27.88 25.00 -10.84
C LYS A 287 28.89 26.15 -10.93
N SER A 288 30.17 25.87 -10.71
CA SER A 288 31.24 26.86 -10.93
C SER A 288 31.43 27.24 -12.41
N ARG A 289 31.13 26.32 -13.33
CA ARG A 289 31.33 26.50 -14.79
C ARG A 289 30.10 27.08 -15.46
N THR A 290 28.90 26.71 -15.02
CA THR A 290 27.64 27.16 -15.62
C THR A 290 26.97 28.14 -14.66
N GLN A 291 27.10 29.44 -14.94
CA GLN A 291 26.45 30.55 -14.23
C GLN A 291 24.90 30.56 -14.36
N THR A 292 24.29 29.42 -14.70
CA THR A 292 22.84 29.27 -14.86
C THR A 292 22.19 28.89 -13.54
N VAL A 293 21.53 29.88 -12.92
CA VAL A 293 20.14 29.85 -12.42
C VAL A 293 19.57 28.48 -11.99
N LEU A 294 20.25 27.73 -11.13
CA LEU A 294 19.62 26.75 -10.24
C LEU A 294 19.30 27.49 -8.94
N HIS A 295 18.13 28.12 -8.91
CA HIS A 295 17.77 29.15 -7.93
C HIS A 295 17.61 28.69 -6.46
N ASP A 296 17.71 27.40 -6.14
CA ASP A 296 17.25 26.89 -4.83
C ASP A 296 18.32 26.28 -3.91
N VAL A 297 19.60 26.21 -4.31
CA VAL A 297 20.63 25.56 -3.48
C VAL A 297 21.83 26.48 -3.32
N SER A 298 22.22 26.84 -2.10
CA SER A 298 23.44 27.63 -1.85
C SER A 298 24.70 26.80 -2.20
N ILE A 299 25.73 27.44 -2.75
CA ILE A 299 27.04 26.78 -2.96
C ILE A 299 27.65 26.40 -1.59
N GLU A 300 27.43 27.24 -0.59
CA GLU A 300 27.91 27.03 0.78
C GLU A 300 27.28 25.77 1.39
N ASP A 301 25.97 25.56 1.22
CA ASP A 301 25.29 24.36 1.72
C ASP A 301 25.86 23.08 1.11
N VAL A 302 26.14 23.09 -0.19
CA VAL A 302 26.72 21.93 -0.88
C VAL A 302 28.17 21.68 -0.45
N ALA A 303 28.94 22.75 -0.25
CA ALA A 303 30.30 22.64 0.30
C ALA A 303 30.27 22.10 1.74
N ASN A 304 29.31 22.53 2.55
CA ASN A 304 29.09 22.02 3.91
C ASN A 304 28.74 20.53 3.88
N ILE A 305 27.88 20.08 2.96
CA ILE A 305 27.57 18.65 2.76
C ILE A 305 28.84 17.87 2.40
N LYS A 306 29.68 18.39 1.49
CA LYS A 306 30.96 17.74 1.14
C LYS A 306 31.86 17.60 2.36
N GLN A 307 31.99 18.66 3.17
CA GLN A 307 32.79 18.62 4.40
C GLN A 307 32.23 17.60 5.40
N LEU A 308 30.91 17.52 5.57
CA LEU A 308 30.28 16.53 6.44
C LEU A 308 30.58 15.10 5.98
N LEU A 309 30.52 14.82 4.67
CA LEU A 309 30.84 13.49 4.13
C LEU A 309 32.32 13.12 4.33
N LEU A 310 33.24 14.06 4.10
CA LEU A 310 34.67 13.85 4.33
C LEU A 310 35.01 13.68 5.82
N ASN A 311 34.30 14.38 6.70
CA ASN A 311 34.43 14.19 8.14
C ASN A 311 33.92 12.80 8.55
N LEU A 312 32.77 12.39 8.02
CA LEU A 312 32.20 11.08 8.27
C LEU A 312 33.13 9.95 7.80
N GLU A 313 33.73 10.07 6.62
CA GLU A 313 34.73 9.12 6.10
C GLU A 313 35.92 9.00 7.06
N ARG A 314 36.50 10.12 7.48
CA ARG A 314 37.60 10.13 8.45
C ARG A 314 37.22 9.49 9.78
N GLU A 315 36.05 9.78 10.32
CA GLU A 315 35.59 9.19 11.59
C GLU A 315 35.35 7.68 11.47
N ILE A 316 34.86 7.20 10.32
CA ILE A 316 34.67 5.76 10.05
C ILE A 316 36.04 5.06 9.98
N ASP A 317 37.02 5.66 9.31
CA ASP A 317 38.38 5.10 9.19
C ASP A 317 39.12 4.98 10.52
N LEU A 318 38.78 5.84 11.49
CA LEU A 318 39.32 5.77 12.85
C LEU A 318 38.74 4.62 13.69
N VAL A 319 37.68 3.95 13.23
CA VAL A 319 37.06 2.83 13.97
C VAL A 319 37.87 1.56 13.78
N GLU A 320 38.66 1.20 14.79
CA GLU A 320 39.37 -0.08 14.83
C GLU A 320 38.39 -1.25 15.04
N LEU A 321 38.39 -2.21 14.11
CA LEU A 321 37.62 -3.45 14.22
C LEU A 321 38.44 -4.55 14.90
N PRO A 322 37.86 -5.31 15.86
CA PRO A 322 38.52 -6.45 16.46
C PRO A 322 38.77 -7.56 15.42
N ARG A 323 39.83 -8.36 15.61
CA ARG A 323 40.23 -9.44 14.69
C ARG A 323 39.11 -10.49 14.55
N GLY A 324 38.27 -10.32 13.53
CA GLY A 324 37.16 -11.21 13.18
C GLY A 324 35.74 -10.69 13.49
N GLY A 325 35.56 -9.41 13.87
CA GLY A 325 34.27 -8.95 14.39
C GLY A 325 33.73 -7.65 13.80
N SER A 326 32.41 -7.50 13.92
CA SER A 326 31.70 -6.22 13.86
C SER A 326 31.78 -5.52 15.22
N ILE A 327 31.63 -4.19 15.23
CA ILE A 327 31.47 -3.41 16.46
C ILE A 327 30.05 -2.85 16.51
N THR A 328 29.34 -3.08 17.60
CA THR A 328 28.00 -2.51 17.83
C THR A 328 28.10 -1.50 18.96
N LYS A 329 27.79 -0.24 18.67
CA LYS A 329 27.69 0.83 19.67
C LYS A 329 26.22 1.14 19.92
N GLN A 330 25.85 1.42 21.18
CA GLN A 330 24.50 1.91 21.48
C GLN A 330 24.32 3.31 20.87
N GLY A 331 23.28 3.46 20.04
CA GLY A 331 22.82 4.76 19.55
C GLY A 331 21.61 5.26 20.34
N ARG A 332 21.37 6.57 20.34
CA ARG A 332 20.04 7.11 20.66
C ARG A 332 19.19 7.03 19.40
N TYR A 333 18.06 6.33 19.47
CA TYR A 333 17.03 6.42 18.44
C TYR A 333 16.55 7.87 18.37
N VAL A 334 16.65 8.50 17.19
CA VAL A 334 16.17 9.87 16.93
C VAL A 334 14.78 9.81 16.32
#